data_AF-A0A061RMM5-F1
#
_entry.id   AF-A0A061RMM5-F1
#
_cell.length_a   1.000
_cell.length_b   1.000
_cell.length_c   1.000
_cell.angle_alpha   90.00
_cell.angle_beta   90.00
_cell.angle_gamma   90.00
#
_symmetry.space_group_name_H-M   'P 1'
#
loop_
_entity.id
_entity.type
_entity.pdbx_description
1 polymer ?
#
loop_
_entity_poly.entity_id
_entity_poly.type
_entity_poly.pdbx_seq_one_letter_code
_entity_poly.pdbx_strand_id
1 'polypeptide(L)'
;MCDVLCRLLLRSGEAEVDALGPRQPRSDPRAHDFLRSFTQAHSDTGSGFLLRATPPASVSGRRHPGTVLDGPAARSLSERHWIEEWAVLRRQCVAFYGHRSRKPHFSLALADVVRAGMMPPGERPFDGFGIVEVHTVGRVFLFMFRSEGTAAQWVDSINRLLPVCPPGRARADSPRSGDSDLDGTCVTDPGTSFLHKSKLWSSSKRRVLNCRRAFVRSGPGPRADPCEAVERALHLCSEFLSGSGQKQEEKLIQFLDAAASLKIVRADELPQAQRWAFFVNVYHLMIMHAQVVLGPPTTPFQWLSYFNTVAYQIADDVFSLSELEHCILRAGMARPNPPTSAQLISKLMLPTSKYSFALNQGDFRLNFVLNCGSLSNLPTVPIYRAETLNEQFDETCKRYLSETVSISPKGKTAVLLLPKVCQWYLSDFGTTLDCARAIVRFLPEEQGRLLRGLMGGSPGDLVRMMDQGWMLKEGNVTVRYLPYDFHCRQLRLEA
;
A
#
# COMPACT_ATOMS: atom_id res chain seq x y z
N MET A 1 10.38 -8.15 -30.65
CA MET A 1 10.12 -7.13 -29.61
C MET A 1 11.01 -7.23 -28.38
N CYS A 2 11.36 -8.43 -27.86
CA CYS A 2 12.31 -8.55 -26.73
C CYS A 2 13.74 -8.04 -27.03
N ASP A 3 14.22 -8.19 -28.27
CA ASP A 3 15.61 -7.83 -28.62
C ASP A 3 15.85 -6.32 -28.77
N VAL A 4 14.80 -5.54 -29.03
CA VAL A 4 14.84 -4.06 -29.13
C VAL A 4 14.85 -3.41 -27.74
N LEU A 5 14.19 -4.04 -26.76
CA LEU A 5 14.19 -3.60 -25.36
C LEU A 5 15.56 -3.76 -24.69
N CYS A 6 16.30 -4.85 -24.97
CA CYS A 6 17.68 -5.03 -24.49
C CYS A 6 18.65 -3.96 -25.01
N ARG A 7 18.48 -3.49 -26.26
CA ARG A 7 19.39 -2.49 -26.87
C ARG A 7 19.15 -1.06 -26.37
N LEU A 8 17.93 -0.74 -25.94
CA LEU A 8 17.63 0.56 -25.33
C LEU A 8 18.14 0.64 -23.87
N LEU A 9 18.04 -0.47 -23.12
CA LEU A 9 18.52 -0.57 -21.73
C LEU A 9 20.06 -0.46 -21.59
N LEU A 10 20.81 -0.83 -22.63
CA LEU A 10 22.28 -0.71 -22.65
C LEU A 10 22.78 0.65 -23.20
N ARG A 11 21.92 1.46 -23.81
CA ARG A 11 22.30 2.78 -24.36
C ARG A 11 21.99 3.95 -23.44
N SER A 12 21.08 3.80 -22.49
CA SER A 12 20.88 4.74 -21.38
C SER A 12 21.77 4.35 -20.20
N GLY A 13 23.09 4.33 -20.41
CA GLY A 13 24.05 4.34 -19.31
C GLY A 13 23.97 5.69 -18.59
N GLU A 14 24.12 5.65 -17.26
CA GLU A 14 24.03 6.76 -16.30
C GLU A 14 22.63 7.07 -15.73
N ALA A 15 21.87 6.04 -15.36
CA ALA A 15 21.11 6.14 -14.11
C ALA A 15 21.76 5.17 -13.12
N GLU A 16 22.49 5.70 -12.14
CA GLU A 16 22.89 4.96 -10.94
C GLU A 16 21.62 4.41 -10.29
N VAL A 17 21.28 3.17 -10.62
CA VAL A 17 20.32 2.36 -9.88
C VAL A 17 21.07 1.85 -8.68
N ASP A 18 21.25 2.74 -7.70
CA ASP A 18 21.79 2.38 -6.41
C ASP A 18 20.88 1.30 -5.81
N ALA A 19 21.45 0.12 -5.63
CA ALA A 19 20.86 -1.01 -4.92
C ALA A 19 20.77 -0.65 -3.42
N LEU A 20 19.89 0.29 -3.09
CA LEU A 20 19.58 0.68 -1.73
C LEU A 20 18.21 0.09 -1.39
N GLY A 21 18.22 -1.16 -0.92
CA GLY A 21 17.24 -1.54 0.08
C GLY A 21 17.29 -0.51 1.22
N PRO A 22 16.16 -0.21 1.89
CA PRO A 22 16.22 0.71 3.02
C PRO A 22 17.29 0.20 3.98
N ARG A 23 18.26 1.04 4.35
CA ARG A 23 18.96 0.82 5.61
C ARG A 23 17.85 0.78 6.64
N GLN A 24 17.55 -0.40 7.17
CA GLN A 24 16.78 -0.51 8.41
C GLN A 24 17.43 0.46 9.41
N PRO A 25 16.67 1.05 10.36
CA PRO A 25 17.34 1.47 11.58
C PRO A 25 18.18 0.27 11.99
N ARG A 26 19.50 0.47 12.17
CA ARG A 26 20.43 -0.60 12.57
C ARG A 26 19.69 -1.44 13.60
N SER A 27 19.73 -2.77 13.43
CA SER A 27 19.22 -3.75 14.40
C SER A 27 19.98 -3.61 15.72
N ASP A 28 19.84 -2.45 16.36
CA ASP A 28 20.20 -2.15 17.71
C ASP A 28 18.99 -2.58 18.53
N PRO A 29 19.12 -3.55 19.43
CA PRO A 29 18.08 -3.90 20.39
C PRO A 29 17.58 -2.67 21.16
N ARG A 30 18.39 -1.61 21.26
CA ARG A 30 17.99 -0.31 21.82
C ARG A 30 17.15 0.55 20.88
N ALA A 31 17.03 0.25 19.58
CA ALA A 31 16.12 0.97 18.67
C ALA A 31 14.64 0.66 18.96
N HIS A 32 14.34 -0.56 19.42
CA HIS A 32 13.03 -0.89 19.99
C HIS A 32 12.73 -0.06 21.26
N ASP A 33 13.76 0.30 22.04
CA ASP A 33 13.65 1.20 23.19
C ASP A 33 13.75 2.70 22.79
N PHE A 34 14.44 3.04 21.71
CA PHE A 34 14.55 4.40 21.16
C PHE A 34 13.21 4.85 20.53
N LEU A 35 12.41 3.89 20.04
CA LEU A 35 11.04 4.10 19.58
C LEU A 35 10.01 4.23 20.72
N ARG A 36 10.39 3.84 21.96
CA ARG A 36 9.65 4.08 23.20
C ARG A 36 9.97 5.44 23.83
N SER A 37 11.15 5.99 23.56
CA SER A 37 11.40 7.39 23.91
C SER A 37 10.70 8.30 22.91
N PHE A 38 9.77 9.10 23.40
CA PHE A 38 9.47 10.41 22.82
C PHE A 38 10.81 11.13 22.70
N THR A 39 11.52 11.02 21.58
CA THR A 39 12.66 11.92 21.33
C THR A 39 12.03 13.28 21.13
N GLN A 40 12.01 14.03 22.22
CA GLN A 40 11.85 15.47 22.37
C GLN A 40 12.93 16.17 21.52
N ALA A 41 12.93 15.91 20.22
CA ALA A 41 13.83 16.53 19.26
C ALA A 41 13.25 17.91 18.94
N HIS A 42 13.55 18.84 19.86
CA HIS A 42 13.52 20.29 19.70
C HIS A 42 12.15 20.98 19.64
N SER A 43 11.28 20.70 20.61
CA SER A 43 10.50 21.78 21.22
C SER A 43 10.19 21.40 22.66
N ASP A 44 10.59 22.25 23.59
CA ASP A 44 10.07 22.22 24.95
C ASP A 44 8.55 22.43 24.84
N THR A 45 7.77 21.36 24.97
CA THR A 45 6.32 21.45 25.30
C THR A 45 6.08 22.00 26.72
N GLY A 46 7.10 22.63 27.32
CA GLY A 46 7.03 23.33 28.58
C GLY A 46 6.16 24.58 28.52
N SER A 47 6.20 25.38 29.59
CA SER A 47 5.30 26.51 29.82
C SER A 47 5.30 27.61 28.75
N GLY A 48 6.20 27.58 27.76
CA GLY A 48 6.31 28.54 26.64
C GLY A 48 5.87 28.03 25.25
N PHE A 49 5.47 26.76 25.10
CA PHE A 49 5.00 26.20 23.83
C PHE A 49 3.71 26.89 23.36
N LEU A 50 3.65 27.34 22.10
CA LEU A 50 2.59 28.20 21.54
C LEU A 50 2.45 29.59 22.19
N LEU A 51 3.42 30.01 23.02
CA LEU A 51 3.50 31.38 23.58
C LEU A 51 4.64 32.20 22.94
N ARG A 52 5.58 31.54 22.26
CA ARG A 52 6.73 32.17 21.60
C ARG A 52 6.45 32.62 20.16
N ALA A 53 5.36 32.15 19.57
CA ALA A 53 4.96 32.55 18.24
C ALA A 53 4.40 33.98 18.29
N THR A 54 5.24 34.97 17.99
CA THR A 54 4.79 36.31 17.63
C THR A 54 4.28 36.30 16.19
N PRO A 55 3.25 37.11 15.85
CA PRO A 55 2.81 37.25 14.47
C PRO A 55 4.02 37.61 13.59
N PRO A 56 4.23 36.93 12.44
CA PRO A 56 5.29 37.31 11.51
C PRO A 56 5.15 38.80 11.18
N ALA A 57 6.26 39.48 10.86
CA ALA A 57 6.23 40.90 10.50
C ALA A 57 5.28 41.23 9.32
N SER A 58 4.91 40.22 8.51
CA SER A 58 3.88 40.32 7.45
C SER A 58 2.44 40.29 7.95
N VAL A 59 2.19 39.77 9.15
CA VAL A 59 0.89 39.70 9.81
C VAL A 59 0.72 40.83 10.83
N SER A 60 1.80 41.25 11.50
CA SER A 60 1.80 42.25 12.59
C SER A 60 1.58 43.72 12.17
N GLY A 61 0.94 43.97 11.03
CA GLY A 61 0.63 45.32 10.56
C GLY A 61 -0.30 45.30 9.36
N ARG A 62 -1.63 45.36 9.61
CA ARG A 62 -2.70 45.54 8.60
C ARG A 62 -2.38 45.00 7.20
N ARG A 63 -2.23 43.68 6.96
CA ARG A 63 -1.95 43.21 5.57
C ARG A 63 -2.40 41.79 5.20
N HIS A 64 -3.54 41.33 5.71
CA HIS A 64 -4.32 40.24 5.06
C HIS A 64 -5.81 40.60 5.03
N PRO A 65 -6.29 41.32 3.99
CA PRO A 65 -7.72 41.63 3.87
C PRO A 65 -8.53 40.31 3.85
N GLY A 66 -9.53 40.20 4.72
CA GLY A 66 -10.39 39.01 4.81
C GLY A 66 -9.93 37.91 5.79
N THR A 67 -8.97 38.19 6.68
CA THR A 67 -8.71 37.32 7.85
C THR A 67 -9.94 37.25 8.75
N VAL A 68 -10.33 36.03 9.11
CA VAL A 68 -11.44 35.72 10.01
C VAL A 68 -10.93 35.46 11.43
N LEU A 69 -9.84 34.70 11.53
CA LEU A 69 -9.19 34.33 12.78
C LEU A 69 -7.69 34.12 12.52
N ASP A 70 -6.84 34.46 13.46
CA ASP A 70 -5.42 34.15 13.39
C ASP A 70 -4.82 33.95 14.80
N GLY A 71 -3.69 33.27 14.87
CA GLY A 71 -3.03 33.00 16.13
C GLY A 71 -1.95 31.93 16.06
N PRO A 72 -1.24 31.70 17.18
CA PRO A 72 -0.25 30.65 17.27
C PRO A 72 -0.91 29.27 17.23
N ALA A 73 -0.36 28.37 16.43
CA ALA A 73 -0.80 26.99 16.30
C ALA A 73 0.39 26.07 16.04
N ALA A 74 0.26 24.79 16.39
CA ALA A 74 1.19 23.77 15.94
C ALA A 74 0.52 22.86 14.92
N ARG A 75 1.19 22.61 13.79
CA ARG A 75 0.70 21.72 12.74
C ARG A 75 1.48 20.41 12.77
N SER A 76 0.75 19.29 12.68
CA SER A 76 1.37 17.97 12.56
C SER A 76 1.94 17.76 11.15
N LEU A 77 3.22 17.46 11.04
CA LEU A 77 3.88 16.99 9.80
C LEU A 77 3.91 15.46 9.70
N SER A 78 3.92 14.78 10.85
CA SER A 78 3.85 13.33 10.97
C SER A 78 3.24 12.97 12.32
N GLU A 79 2.99 11.68 12.54
CA GLU A 79 2.49 11.13 13.82
C GLU A 79 3.36 11.49 15.04
N ARG A 80 4.57 12.02 14.85
CA ARG A 80 5.50 12.39 15.92
C ARG A 80 6.14 13.76 15.78
N HIS A 81 5.85 14.50 14.71
CA HIS A 81 6.52 15.77 14.42
C HIS A 81 5.51 16.89 14.25
N TRP A 82 5.64 17.90 15.10
CA TRP A 82 4.80 19.08 15.12
C TRP A 82 5.68 20.31 14.93
N ILE A 83 5.19 21.27 14.15
CA ILE A 83 5.87 22.55 13.92
C ILE A 83 5.01 23.70 14.44
N GLU A 84 5.60 24.58 15.23
CA GLU A 84 4.97 25.82 15.68
C GLU A 84 4.98 26.86 14.55
N GLU A 85 3.81 27.38 14.22
CA GLU A 85 3.59 28.33 13.12
C GLU A 85 2.49 29.33 13.51
N TRP A 86 2.35 30.39 12.72
CA TRP A 86 1.23 31.31 12.82
C TRP A 86 0.13 30.89 11.85
N ALA A 87 -1.02 30.47 12.38
CA ALA A 87 -2.18 30.09 11.58
C ALA A 87 -3.05 31.30 11.26
N VAL A 88 -3.57 31.36 10.03
CA VAL A 88 -4.48 32.40 9.55
C VAL A 88 -5.64 31.73 8.82
N LEU A 89 -6.86 31.90 9.33
CA LEU A 89 -8.11 31.53 8.68
C LEU A 89 -8.61 32.67 7.82
N ARG A 90 -8.88 32.38 6.55
CA ARG A 90 -9.54 33.28 5.59
C ARG A 90 -10.80 32.62 5.05
N ARG A 91 -11.62 33.37 4.33
CA ARG A 91 -12.87 32.87 3.70
C ARG A 91 -12.70 31.65 2.79
N GLN A 92 -11.51 31.39 2.27
CA GLN A 92 -11.25 30.31 1.31
C GLN A 92 -10.17 29.32 1.76
N CYS A 93 -9.41 29.61 2.82
CA CYS A 93 -8.31 28.73 3.23
C CYS A 93 -7.90 28.90 4.70
N VAL A 94 -7.20 27.89 5.21
CA VAL A 94 -6.37 27.95 6.42
C VAL A 94 -4.91 27.94 5.99
N ALA A 95 -4.15 28.97 6.35
CA ALA A 95 -2.75 29.12 5.96
C ALA A 95 -1.83 29.21 7.18
N PHE A 96 -0.65 28.60 7.09
CA PHE A 96 0.35 28.56 8.16
C PHE A 96 1.64 29.24 7.71
N TYR A 97 2.14 30.12 8.56
CA TYR A 97 3.32 30.96 8.30
C TYR A 97 4.41 30.66 9.32
N GLY A 98 5.63 30.40 8.84
CA GLY A 98 6.80 30.40 9.71
C GLY A 98 7.08 31.78 10.28
N HIS A 99 7.77 31.82 11.43
CA HIS A 99 8.05 33.02 12.23
C HIS A 99 8.62 34.23 11.44
N ARG A 100 9.33 34.00 10.33
CA ARG A 100 9.94 35.06 9.49
C ARG A 100 9.49 35.02 8.02
N SER A 101 8.57 34.12 7.66
CA SER A 101 8.16 33.97 6.26
C SER A 101 7.02 34.91 5.89
N ARG A 102 7.14 35.55 4.73
CA ARG A 102 6.06 36.35 4.11
C ARG A 102 5.08 35.50 3.30
N LYS A 103 5.46 34.26 2.98
CA LYS A 103 4.64 33.30 2.22
C LYS A 103 4.19 32.17 3.15
N PRO A 104 2.96 31.65 2.98
CA PRO A 104 2.56 30.49 3.75
C PRO A 104 3.47 29.31 3.39
N HIS A 105 3.93 28.57 4.41
CA HIS A 105 4.59 27.28 4.19
C HIS A 105 3.57 26.21 3.83
N PHE A 106 2.36 26.32 4.38
CA PHE A 106 1.27 25.40 4.12
C PHE A 106 -0.05 26.17 3.99
N SER A 107 -0.90 25.73 3.07
CA SER A 107 -2.24 26.29 2.87
C SER A 107 -3.22 25.19 2.51
N LEU A 108 -4.31 25.09 3.25
CA LEU A 108 -5.42 24.17 3.03
C LEU A 108 -6.63 24.96 2.52
N ALA A 109 -7.11 24.66 1.32
CA ALA A 109 -8.33 25.28 0.80
C ALA A 109 -9.55 24.75 1.55
N LEU A 110 -10.46 25.64 1.96
CA LEU A 110 -11.71 25.26 2.63
C LEU A 110 -12.66 24.49 1.71
N ALA A 111 -12.54 24.68 0.39
CA ALA A 111 -13.29 23.91 -0.59
C ALA A 111 -12.95 22.40 -0.58
N ASP A 112 -11.77 22.03 -0.06
CA ASP A 112 -11.34 20.62 0.05
C ASP A 112 -11.66 20.02 1.43
N VAL A 113 -12.20 20.81 2.35
CA VAL A 113 -12.51 20.39 3.72
C VAL A 113 -13.92 19.82 3.77
N VAL A 114 -14.01 18.54 4.15
CA VAL A 114 -15.26 17.81 4.36
C VAL A 114 -15.88 18.19 5.71
N ARG A 115 -15.05 18.26 6.77
CA ARG A 115 -15.48 18.69 8.12
C ARG A 115 -14.30 19.09 8.99
N ALA A 116 -14.53 19.93 9.99
CA ALA A 116 -13.60 20.16 11.09
C ALA A 116 -14.24 19.76 12.43
N GLY A 117 -13.45 19.18 13.33
CA GLY A 117 -13.92 18.75 14.65
C GLY A 117 -12.80 18.73 15.68
N MET A 118 -13.19 18.60 16.96
CA MET A 118 -12.25 18.42 18.05
C MET A 118 -11.76 16.96 18.09
N MET A 119 -10.47 16.76 18.31
CA MET A 119 -9.92 15.43 18.62
C MET A 119 -10.49 14.94 19.96
N PRO A 120 -10.98 13.69 20.06
CA PRO A 120 -11.48 13.12 21.31
C PRO A 120 -10.40 13.15 22.40
N PRO A 121 -10.74 13.45 23.67
CA PRO A 121 -9.75 13.52 24.76
C PRO A 121 -8.85 12.29 24.88
N GLY A 122 -9.40 11.08 24.71
CA GLY A 122 -8.63 9.82 24.80
C GLY A 122 -7.64 9.57 23.66
N GLU A 123 -7.73 10.34 22.57
CA GLU A 123 -6.82 10.24 21.42
C GLU A 123 -5.75 11.33 21.44
N ARG A 124 -5.87 12.33 22.34
CA ARG A 124 -4.98 13.50 22.35
C ARG A 124 -3.57 13.12 22.83
N PRO A 125 -2.51 13.50 22.09
CA PRO A 125 -1.13 13.27 22.52
C PRO A 125 -0.65 14.15 23.67
N PHE A 126 -1.30 15.28 23.93
CA PHE A 126 -0.86 16.25 24.93
C PHE A 126 -2.05 16.77 25.74
N ASP A 127 -1.94 16.70 27.05
CA ASP A 127 -2.92 17.27 27.97
C ASP A 127 -2.86 18.81 27.94
N GLY A 128 -4.01 19.45 28.20
CA GLY A 128 -4.12 20.91 28.29
C GLY A 128 -4.15 21.66 26.96
N PHE A 129 -3.89 21.00 25.83
CA PHE A 129 -4.01 21.58 24.48
C PHE A 129 -5.32 21.16 23.81
N GLY A 130 -5.86 22.06 22.98
CA GLY A 130 -6.98 21.76 22.10
C GLY A 130 -6.47 21.30 20.73
N ILE A 131 -6.86 20.12 20.26
CA ILE A 131 -6.45 19.61 18.94
C ILE A 131 -7.66 19.54 18.03
N VAL A 132 -7.53 20.14 16.86
CA VAL A 132 -8.52 20.19 15.80
C VAL A 132 -8.14 19.20 14.70
N GLU A 133 -9.07 18.31 14.37
CA GLU A 133 -9.02 17.47 13.18
C GLU A 133 -9.73 18.17 12.01
N VAL A 134 -8.99 18.48 10.95
CA VAL A 134 -9.56 19.00 9.70
C VAL A 134 -9.52 17.90 8.65
N HIS A 135 -10.69 17.38 8.31
CA HIS A 135 -10.86 16.24 7.42
C HIS A 135 -11.03 16.71 5.97
N THR A 136 -10.20 16.20 5.10
CA THR A 136 -10.41 16.18 3.64
C THR A 136 -10.74 14.74 3.21
N VAL A 137 -10.99 14.52 1.92
CA VAL A 137 -11.19 13.14 1.41
C VAL A 137 -9.92 12.31 1.61
N GLY A 138 -8.75 12.84 1.25
CA GLY A 138 -7.48 12.10 1.27
C GLY A 138 -6.65 12.19 2.54
N ARG A 139 -6.89 13.18 3.41
CA ARG A 139 -6.09 13.42 4.63
C ARG A 139 -6.91 13.96 5.79
N VAL A 140 -6.42 13.72 7.00
CA VAL A 140 -6.83 14.42 8.22
C VAL A 140 -5.64 15.23 8.71
N PHE A 141 -5.79 16.55 8.69
CA PHE A 141 -4.79 17.48 9.22
C PHE A 141 -5.05 17.73 10.70
N LEU A 142 -3.99 17.70 11.50
CA LEU A 142 -4.06 17.96 12.93
C LEU A 142 -3.45 19.32 13.25
N PHE A 143 -4.26 20.21 13.83
CA PHE A 143 -3.85 21.53 14.29
C PHE A 143 -4.03 21.63 15.79
N MET A 144 -2.97 21.94 16.51
CA MET A 144 -2.96 22.08 17.96
C MET A 144 -2.95 23.54 18.35
N PHE A 145 -3.79 23.88 19.31
CA PHE A 145 -3.95 25.22 19.88
C PHE A 145 -3.74 25.19 21.39
N ARG A 146 -3.42 26.35 21.94
CA ARG A 146 -3.04 26.50 23.35
C ARG A 146 -4.09 26.02 24.35
N SER A 147 -5.36 26.15 24.01
CA SER A 147 -6.47 25.74 24.87
C SER A 147 -7.58 25.08 24.06
N GLU A 148 -8.41 24.28 24.74
CA GLU A 148 -9.62 23.72 24.17
C GLU A 148 -10.61 24.79 23.70
N GLY A 149 -10.73 25.90 24.45
CA GLY A 149 -11.58 27.02 24.06
C GLY A 149 -11.11 27.69 22.75
N THR A 150 -9.80 27.88 22.59
CA THR A 150 -9.24 28.39 21.33
C THR A 150 -9.49 27.41 20.19
N ALA A 151 -9.23 26.12 20.37
CA ALA A 151 -9.47 25.10 19.36
C ALA A 151 -10.95 25.03 18.93
N ALA A 152 -11.88 25.10 19.89
CA ALA A 152 -13.32 25.15 19.62
C ALA A 152 -13.70 26.37 18.77
N GLN A 153 -13.14 27.56 19.08
CA GLN A 153 -13.36 28.76 18.28
C GLN A 153 -12.86 28.60 16.84
N TRP A 154 -11.74 27.91 16.62
CA TRP A 154 -11.25 27.56 15.29
C TRP A 154 -12.18 26.60 14.55
N VAL A 155 -12.65 25.54 15.21
CA VAL A 155 -13.63 24.58 14.64
C VAL A 155 -14.90 25.30 14.22
N ASP A 156 -15.49 26.12 15.09
CA ASP A 156 -16.72 26.86 14.82
C ASP A 156 -16.54 27.85 13.66
N SER A 157 -15.37 28.48 13.56
CA SER A 157 -15.06 29.44 12.50
C SER A 157 -14.86 28.74 11.15
N ILE A 158 -14.19 27.58 11.13
CA ILE A 158 -14.05 26.76 9.93
C ILE A 158 -15.42 26.26 9.47
N ASN A 159 -16.19 25.63 10.36
CA ASN A 159 -17.49 25.06 10.02
C ASN A 159 -18.51 26.10 9.57
N ARG A 160 -18.43 27.36 10.06
CA ARG A 160 -19.24 28.48 9.54
C ARG A 160 -18.88 28.90 8.12
N LEU A 161 -17.63 28.69 7.69
CA LEU A 161 -17.16 29.07 6.36
C LEU A 161 -17.38 27.98 5.31
N LEU A 162 -17.43 26.70 5.68
CA LEU A 162 -17.59 25.59 4.72
C LEU A 162 -18.83 25.74 3.81
N PRO A 163 -20.05 26.05 4.30
CA PRO A 163 -21.25 26.13 3.46
C PRO A 163 -21.27 27.32 2.49
N VAL A 164 -20.50 28.37 2.80
CA VAL A 164 -20.44 29.63 2.03
C VAL A 164 -19.15 29.75 1.21
N CYS A 165 -18.29 28.72 1.27
CA CYS A 165 -17.07 28.69 0.49
C CYS A 165 -17.43 28.52 -1.00
N PRO A 166 -17.07 29.47 -1.88
CA PRO A 166 -17.46 29.37 -3.28
C PRO A 166 -16.88 28.10 -3.92
N PRO A 167 -17.68 27.36 -4.73
CA PRO A 167 -17.17 26.24 -5.50
C PRO A 167 -16.24 26.78 -6.59
N GLY A 168 -14.94 26.73 -6.35
CA GLY A 168 -13.96 27.31 -7.27
C GLY A 168 -12.58 27.39 -6.65
N ARG A 169 -11.57 27.01 -7.45
CA ARG A 169 -10.17 26.87 -7.06
C ARG A 169 -9.66 28.11 -6.31
N ALA A 170 -9.47 28.00 -4.99
CA ALA A 170 -8.46 28.82 -4.35
C ALA A 170 -7.13 28.43 -5.00
N ARG A 171 -6.54 29.32 -5.81
CA ARG A 171 -5.09 29.24 -6.05
C ARG A 171 -4.48 29.43 -4.67
N ALA A 172 -4.10 28.33 -4.02
CA ALA A 172 -3.18 28.42 -2.91
C ALA A 172 -1.98 29.19 -3.44
N ASP A 173 -1.67 30.36 -2.87
CA ASP A 173 -0.46 31.13 -3.16
C ASP A 173 0.77 30.38 -2.61
N SER A 174 0.98 29.15 -3.09
CA SER A 174 2.11 28.30 -2.72
C SER A 174 3.20 28.47 -3.76
N PRO A 175 4.40 28.97 -3.40
CA PRO A 175 5.55 28.86 -4.28
C PRO A 175 5.96 27.38 -4.39
N ARG A 176 6.35 26.94 -5.59
CA ARG A 176 7.14 25.71 -5.76
C ARG A 176 8.52 25.94 -5.13
N SER A 177 8.69 25.69 -3.84
CA SER A 177 10.01 25.58 -3.22
C SER A 177 10.43 24.12 -3.17
N GLY A 178 11.59 23.82 -3.75
CA GLY A 178 12.21 22.50 -3.69
C GLY A 178 12.62 22.11 -2.27
N ASP A 179 12.73 20.80 -2.07
CA ASP A 179 13.35 20.09 -0.94
C ASP A 179 12.62 19.99 0.41
N SER A 180 11.30 20.14 0.41
CA SER A 180 10.46 19.76 1.54
C SER A 180 9.28 18.92 1.04
N ASP A 181 9.41 17.59 1.06
CA ASP A 181 8.42 16.65 0.48
C ASP A 181 7.06 16.56 1.22
N LEU A 182 6.79 17.51 2.14
CA LEU A 182 5.45 17.77 2.70
C LEU A 182 4.87 19.13 2.26
N ASP A 183 5.66 19.98 1.60
CA ASP A 183 5.25 21.30 1.08
C ASP A 183 4.69 21.25 -0.34
N GLY A 184 4.49 20.04 -0.89
CA GLY A 184 3.93 19.81 -2.23
C GLY A 184 2.44 19.47 -2.27
N THR A 185 1.71 19.49 -1.15
CA THR A 185 0.27 19.20 -1.16
C THR A 185 -0.53 20.39 -1.67
N CYS A 186 -0.48 20.61 -2.98
CA CYS A 186 -1.64 21.13 -3.67
C CYS A 186 -2.71 20.04 -3.55
N VAL A 187 -3.68 20.22 -2.65
CA VAL A 187 -4.82 19.30 -2.37
C VAL A 187 -5.75 19.15 -3.59
N THR A 188 -5.43 19.81 -4.71
CA THR A 188 -6.24 19.83 -5.93
C THR A 188 -5.95 18.68 -6.91
N ASP A 189 -4.94 17.84 -6.67
CA ASP A 189 -4.70 16.62 -7.45
C ASP A 189 -5.02 15.39 -6.57
N PRO A 190 -6.01 14.56 -6.93
CA PRO A 190 -6.25 13.26 -6.29
C PRO A 190 -4.95 12.46 -6.13
N GLY A 191 -4.07 12.47 -7.14
CA GLY A 191 -2.80 11.76 -7.13
C GLY A 191 -1.82 12.23 -6.06
N THR A 192 -1.87 13.48 -5.60
CA THR A 192 -1.02 13.99 -4.50
C THR A 192 -1.73 13.92 -3.15
N SER A 193 -3.06 13.95 -3.14
CA SER A 193 -3.88 14.01 -1.93
C SER A 193 -3.92 12.68 -1.17
N PHE A 194 -3.90 11.55 -1.89
CA PHE A 194 -3.96 10.20 -1.32
C PHE A 194 -2.59 9.55 -1.04
N LEU A 195 -1.50 10.21 -1.45
CA LEU A 195 -0.16 9.62 -1.40
C LEU A 195 0.70 10.31 -0.33
N HIS A 196 1.34 9.51 0.52
CA HIS A 196 2.41 10.00 1.40
C HIS A 196 3.76 9.39 1.00
N LYS A 197 4.78 10.23 0.87
CA LYS A 197 6.17 9.77 0.92
C LYS A 197 6.61 9.75 2.37
N SER A 198 7.03 8.60 2.87
CA SER A 198 7.57 8.52 4.24
C SER A 198 8.91 9.23 4.31
N LYS A 199 9.07 10.14 5.29
CA LYS A 199 10.35 10.75 5.65
C LYS A 199 11.13 9.97 6.71
N LEU A 200 10.43 9.15 7.52
CA LEU A 200 11.03 8.28 8.53
C LEU A 200 11.85 7.15 7.91
N TRP A 201 11.42 6.72 6.72
CA TRP A 201 12.04 5.66 5.94
C TRP A 201 12.71 6.31 4.73
N SER A 202 13.98 5.97 4.43
CA SER A 202 14.69 6.43 3.22
C SER A 202 14.01 5.87 1.96
N SER A 203 12.87 6.46 1.62
CA SER A 203 11.86 5.88 0.74
C SER A 203 11.25 6.94 -0.16
N SER A 204 12.07 7.85 -0.67
CA SER A 204 11.69 9.00 -1.52
C SER A 204 10.85 8.63 -2.77
N LYS A 205 10.77 7.34 -3.09
CA LYS A 205 9.98 6.75 -4.19
C LYS A 205 8.69 6.04 -3.75
N ARG A 206 8.45 5.81 -2.45
CA ARG A 206 7.27 5.07 -1.95
C ARG A 206 6.04 5.95 -1.81
N ARG A 207 4.88 5.34 -2.09
CA ARG A 207 3.54 5.91 -2.07
C ARG A 207 2.73 5.16 -1.03
N VAL A 208 2.73 5.66 0.21
CA VAL A 208 1.96 5.06 1.31
C VAL A 208 0.49 5.41 1.14
N LEU A 209 -0.35 4.44 0.76
CA LEU A 209 -1.75 4.70 0.41
C LEU A 209 -2.65 4.80 1.63
N ASN A 210 -2.39 4.03 2.69
CA ASN A 210 -3.20 4.04 3.91
C ASN A 210 -2.88 5.21 4.86
N CYS A 211 -2.62 6.39 4.29
CA CYS A 211 -2.05 7.54 4.99
C CYS A 211 -3.07 8.64 5.35
N ARG A 212 -4.38 8.37 5.16
CA ARG A 212 -5.43 9.36 5.40
C ARG A 212 -5.40 9.91 6.82
N ARG A 213 -5.38 9.03 7.82
CA ARG A 213 -5.27 9.41 9.23
C ARG A 213 -3.84 9.26 9.73
N ALA A 214 -3.44 10.20 10.58
CA ALA A 214 -2.29 10.09 11.45
C ALA A 214 -2.78 9.58 12.81
N PHE A 215 -2.15 8.53 13.33
CA PHE A 215 -2.42 8.05 14.67
C PHE A 215 -1.32 8.55 15.60
N VAL A 216 -1.63 9.57 16.38
CA VAL A 216 -0.72 10.02 17.43
C VAL A 216 -0.88 9.02 18.58
N ARG A 217 0.18 8.24 18.87
CA ARG A 217 0.11 7.11 19.79
C ARG A 217 -0.40 7.56 21.17
N SER A 218 -1.62 7.16 21.51
CA SER A 218 -2.23 7.38 22.82
C SER A 218 -2.45 6.02 23.49
N GLY A 219 -1.48 5.64 24.34
CA GLY A 219 -1.61 4.56 25.33
C GLY A 219 -1.94 3.13 24.83
N PRO A 220 -2.12 2.18 25.78
CA PRO A 220 -2.55 0.81 25.51
C PRO A 220 -4.08 0.74 25.33
N GLY A 221 -4.66 1.58 24.46
CA GLY A 221 -6.06 1.49 24.11
C GLY A 221 -6.38 0.16 23.40
N PRO A 222 -7.64 -0.30 23.43
CA PRO A 222 -8.06 -1.50 22.71
C PRO A 222 -7.73 -1.35 21.23
N ARG A 223 -6.94 -2.27 20.70
CA ARG A 223 -6.60 -2.34 19.28
C ARG A 223 -7.57 -3.29 18.60
N ALA A 224 -8.03 -2.92 17.41
CA ALA A 224 -8.83 -3.82 16.59
C ALA A 224 -8.04 -5.09 16.27
N ASP A 225 -8.74 -6.22 16.19
CA ASP A 225 -8.17 -7.45 15.67
C ASP A 225 -7.64 -7.20 14.23
N PRO A 226 -6.40 -7.59 13.90
CA PRO A 226 -5.85 -7.34 12.57
C PRO A 226 -6.66 -7.96 11.43
N CYS A 227 -7.18 -9.19 11.61
CA CYS A 227 -7.96 -9.90 10.59
C CYS A 227 -9.31 -9.21 10.37
N GLU A 228 -10.02 -8.85 11.45
CA GLU A 228 -11.27 -8.08 11.35
C GLU A 228 -11.06 -6.70 10.71
N ALA A 229 -9.97 -6.02 11.04
CA ALA A 229 -9.66 -4.70 10.49
C ALA A 229 -9.43 -4.74 8.97
N VAL A 230 -8.68 -5.73 8.47
CA VAL A 230 -8.44 -5.86 7.02
C VAL A 230 -9.69 -6.34 6.28
N GLU A 231 -10.48 -7.24 6.88
CA GLU A 231 -11.76 -7.69 6.32
C GLU A 231 -12.74 -6.53 6.18
N ARG A 232 -12.86 -5.68 7.22
CA ARG A 232 -13.67 -4.46 7.18
C ARG A 232 -13.22 -3.52 6.05
N ALA A 233 -11.91 -3.32 5.89
CA ALA A 233 -11.37 -2.45 4.85
C ALA A 233 -11.63 -3.01 3.44
N LEU A 234 -11.54 -4.34 3.25
CA LEU A 234 -11.90 -5.00 2.00
C LEU A 234 -13.37 -4.81 1.64
N HIS A 235 -14.28 -5.03 2.60
CA HIS A 235 -15.72 -4.83 2.38
C HIS A 235 -16.04 -3.38 1.99
N LEU A 236 -15.50 -2.39 2.70
CA LEU A 236 -15.70 -0.98 2.38
C LEU A 236 -15.10 -0.60 1.02
N CYS A 237 -13.94 -1.15 0.67
CA CYS A 237 -13.35 -0.96 -0.66
C CYS A 237 -14.25 -1.53 -1.76
N SER A 238 -14.75 -2.76 -1.56
CA SER A 238 -15.67 -3.42 -2.50
C SER A 238 -16.99 -2.66 -2.63
N GLU A 239 -17.57 -2.19 -1.53
CA GLU A 239 -18.80 -1.41 -1.55
C GLU A 239 -18.62 -0.08 -2.30
N PHE A 240 -17.48 0.60 -2.10
CA PHE A 240 -17.12 1.79 -2.85
C PHE A 240 -16.97 1.48 -4.35
N LEU A 241 -16.27 0.40 -4.69
CA LEU A 241 -16.01 -0.01 -6.07
C LEU A 241 -17.26 -0.51 -6.82
N SER A 242 -18.25 -1.06 -6.11
CA SER A 242 -19.54 -1.50 -6.67
C SER A 242 -20.62 -0.43 -6.64
N GLY A 243 -20.46 0.60 -5.81
CA GLY A 243 -21.44 1.66 -5.63
C GLY A 243 -21.51 2.65 -6.80
N SER A 244 -22.72 3.02 -7.18
CA SER A 244 -23.00 4.18 -8.04
C SER A 244 -24.11 5.02 -7.40
N GLY A 245 -23.91 6.32 -7.20
CA GLY A 245 -24.97 7.22 -6.73
C GLY A 245 -24.54 8.23 -5.65
N GLN A 246 -25.54 8.79 -4.95
CA GLN A 246 -25.35 9.71 -3.82
C GLN A 246 -24.57 9.02 -2.68
N LYS A 247 -23.72 9.78 -1.98
CA LYS A 247 -22.82 9.34 -0.87
C LYS A 247 -21.52 8.61 -1.25
N GLN A 248 -21.10 8.63 -2.52
CA GLN A 248 -19.84 7.98 -2.93
C GLN A 248 -18.60 8.52 -2.19
N GLU A 249 -18.57 9.83 -1.90
CA GLU A 249 -17.50 10.44 -1.11
C GLU A 249 -17.46 9.91 0.33
N GLU A 250 -18.62 9.72 0.96
CA GLU A 250 -18.72 9.17 2.31
C GLU A 250 -18.19 7.74 2.37
N LYS A 251 -18.55 6.90 1.39
CA LYS A 251 -18.05 5.53 1.27
C LYS A 251 -16.53 5.49 1.07
N LEU A 252 -16.00 6.38 0.23
CA LEU A 252 -14.56 6.50 0.03
C LEU A 252 -13.85 6.87 1.34
N ILE A 253 -14.37 7.83 2.09
CA ILE A 253 -13.80 8.25 3.37
C ILE A 253 -13.82 7.10 4.38
N GLN A 254 -14.93 6.37 4.49
CA GLN A 254 -15.04 5.21 5.38
C GLN A 254 -14.01 4.12 5.02
N PHE A 255 -13.85 3.82 3.74
CA PHE A 255 -12.83 2.90 3.26
C PHE A 255 -11.42 3.37 3.61
N LEU A 256 -11.07 4.62 3.31
CA LEU A 256 -9.74 5.17 3.57
C LEU A 256 -9.40 5.22 5.06
N ASP A 257 -10.40 5.47 5.92
CA ASP A 257 -10.24 5.41 7.38
C ASP A 257 -10.02 3.98 7.88
N ALA A 258 -10.75 3.00 7.34
CA ALA A 258 -10.52 1.59 7.64
C ALA A 258 -9.16 1.10 7.15
N ALA A 259 -8.69 1.54 5.98
CA ALA A 259 -7.34 1.25 5.52
C ALA A 259 -6.27 1.88 6.43
N ALA A 260 -6.49 3.13 6.87
CA ALA A 260 -5.57 3.83 7.77
C ALA A 260 -5.46 3.15 9.14
N SER A 261 -6.55 2.59 9.69
CA SER A 261 -6.51 1.90 10.99
C SER A 261 -5.59 0.69 11.02
N LEU A 262 -5.23 0.10 9.86
CA LEU A 262 -4.22 -0.96 9.77
C LEU A 262 -2.83 -0.52 10.26
N LYS A 263 -2.56 0.79 10.36
CA LYS A 263 -1.31 1.30 10.95
C LYS A 263 -1.15 0.96 12.42
N ILE A 264 -2.25 0.78 13.15
CA ILE A 264 -2.22 0.63 14.62
C ILE A 264 -2.52 -0.81 15.10
N VAL A 265 -2.72 -1.75 14.17
CA VAL A 265 -2.96 -3.16 14.52
C VAL A 265 -1.66 -3.86 14.96
N ARG A 266 -1.80 -4.99 15.68
CA ARG A 266 -0.65 -5.81 16.14
C ARG A 266 -0.45 -7.03 15.24
N ALA A 267 0.22 -6.83 14.12
CA ALA A 267 0.50 -7.92 13.18
C ALA A 267 1.64 -8.86 13.66
N ASP A 268 2.47 -8.39 14.59
CA ASP A 268 3.61 -9.11 15.17
C ASP A 268 3.19 -10.31 16.03
N GLU A 269 2.04 -10.23 16.70
CA GLU A 269 1.55 -11.25 17.63
C GLU A 269 0.63 -12.29 16.96
N LEU A 270 0.34 -12.15 15.67
CA LEU A 270 -0.57 -13.06 14.97
C LEU A 270 0.00 -14.48 14.90
N PRO A 271 -0.76 -15.51 15.31
CA PRO A 271 -0.52 -16.91 14.98
C PRO A 271 -0.42 -17.13 13.48
N GLN A 272 0.22 -18.22 13.06
CA GLN A 272 0.57 -18.43 11.65
C GLN A 272 -0.62 -18.41 10.68
N ALA A 273 -1.74 -19.05 11.03
CA ALA A 273 -2.95 -19.04 10.17
C ALA A 273 -3.59 -17.65 10.05
N GLN A 274 -3.71 -16.92 11.17
CA GLN A 274 -4.21 -15.54 11.15
C GLN A 274 -3.27 -14.61 10.40
N ARG A 275 -1.96 -14.80 10.53
CA ARG A 275 -0.94 -14.04 9.80
C ARG A 275 -1.02 -14.24 8.29
N TRP A 276 -1.22 -15.49 7.84
CA TRP A 276 -1.49 -15.79 6.43
C TRP A 276 -2.77 -15.08 5.94
N ALA A 277 -3.90 -15.30 6.61
CA ALA A 277 -5.17 -14.68 6.27
C ALA A 277 -5.05 -13.15 6.19
N PHE A 278 -4.43 -12.54 7.21
CA PHE A 278 -4.20 -11.11 7.29
C PHE A 278 -3.37 -10.58 6.12
N PHE A 279 -2.16 -11.11 5.88
CA PHE A 279 -1.29 -10.54 4.85
C PHE A 279 -1.73 -10.83 3.41
N VAL A 280 -2.41 -11.95 3.16
CA VAL A 280 -3.04 -12.21 1.85
C VAL A 280 -4.18 -11.22 1.63
N ASN A 281 -5.03 -10.98 2.62
CA ASN A 281 -6.08 -9.97 2.54
C ASN A 281 -5.50 -8.55 2.38
N VAL A 282 -4.41 -8.21 3.07
CA VAL A 282 -3.70 -6.93 2.89
C VAL A 282 -3.18 -6.81 1.46
N TYR A 283 -2.63 -7.87 0.88
CA TYR A 283 -2.16 -7.87 -0.50
C TYR A 283 -3.30 -7.51 -1.47
N HIS A 284 -4.44 -8.21 -1.38
CA HIS A 284 -5.59 -7.92 -2.24
C HIS A 284 -6.17 -6.53 -1.99
N LEU A 285 -6.21 -6.08 -0.73
CA LEU A 285 -6.63 -4.72 -0.36
C LEU A 285 -5.72 -3.67 -0.97
N MET A 286 -4.40 -3.87 -0.95
CA MET A 286 -3.44 -2.95 -1.57
C MET A 286 -3.62 -2.87 -3.09
N ILE A 287 -3.88 -4.00 -3.76
CA ILE A 287 -4.21 -4.04 -5.19
C ILE A 287 -5.49 -3.24 -5.47
N MET A 288 -6.58 -3.50 -4.74
CA MET A 288 -7.85 -2.80 -4.90
C MET A 288 -7.70 -1.28 -4.63
N HIS A 289 -7.03 -0.90 -3.53
CA HIS A 289 -6.79 0.50 -3.20
C HIS A 289 -5.95 1.20 -4.26
N ALA A 290 -4.89 0.55 -4.75
CA ALA A 290 -4.07 1.14 -5.79
C ALA A 290 -4.82 1.27 -7.13
N GLN A 291 -5.77 0.38 -7.45
CA GLN A 291 -6.67 0.57 -8.59
C GLN A 291 -7.56 1.81 -8.42
N VAL A 292 -8.08 2.06 -7.21
CA VAL A 292 -8.88 3.26 -6.90
C VAL A 292 -8.07 4.55 -7.10
N VAL A 293 -6.81 4.58 -6.65
CA VAL A 293 -6.00 5.82 -6.61
C VAL A 293 -5.17 6.03 -7.87
N LEU A 294 -4.59 4.98 -8.43
CA LEU A 294 -3.62 5.04 -9.53
C LEU A 294 -4.18 4.55 -10.87
N GLY A 295 -5.31 3.85 -10.86
CA GLY A 295 -5.80 3.11 -12.01
C GLY A 295 -4.93 1.88 -12.37
N PRO A 296 -5.28 1.15 -13.43
CA PRO A 296 -4.55 -0.04 -13.85
C PRO A 296 -3.22 0.31 -14.54
N PRO A 297 -2.11 -0.38 -14.23
CA PRO A 297 -0.88 -0.25 -15.01
C PRO A 297 -1.07 -0.80 -16.44
N THR A 298 -0.56 -0.08 -17.44
CA THR A 298 -0.71 -0.43 -18.86
C THR A 298 0.58 -0.88 -19.54
N THR A 299 1.74 -0.60 -18.93
CA THR A 299 3.05 -0.96 -19.49
C THR A 299 3.90 -1.75 -18.49
N PRO A 300 4.88 -2.57 -18.93
CA PRO A 300 5.76 -3.30 -18.04
C PRO A 300 6.52 -2.41 -17.04
N PHE A 301 6.93 -1.21 -17.46
CA PHE A 301 7.58 -0.24 -16.56
C PHE A 301 6.62 0.30 -15.50
N GLN A 302 5.36 0.55 -15.86
CA GLN A 302 4.34 0.92 -14.88
C GLN A 302 4.05 -0.20 -13.91
N TRP A 303 3.99 -1.46 -14.37
CA TRP A 303 3.87 -2.62 -13.48
C TRP A 303 5.03 -2.70 -12.48
N LEU A 304 6.27 -2.56 -12.94
CA LEU A 304 7.44 -2.58 -12.06
C LEU A 304 7.40 -1.42 -11.04
N SER A 305 7.07 -0.21 -11.50
CA SER A 305 6.91 0.96 -10.63
C SER A 305 5.78 0.75 -9.62
N TYR A 306 4.64 0.21 -10.06
CA TYR A 306 3.47 -0.04 -9.24
C TYR A 306 3.79 -0.96 -8.06
N PHE A 307 4.40 -2.12 -8.32
CA PHE A 307 4.77 -3.07 -7.27
C PHE A 307 5.84 -2.56 -6.30
N ASN A 308 6.73 -1.68 -6.75
CA ASN A 308 7.83 -1.15 -5.91
C ASN A 308 7.48 0.15 -5.19
N THR A 309 6.47 0.89 -5.66
CA THR A 309 6.11 2.20 -5.10
C THR A 309 4.84 2.16 -4.25
N VAL A 310 3.84 1.36 -4.60
CA VAL A 310 2.63 1.20 -3.77
C VAL A 310 3.01 0.54 -2.46
N ALA A 311 2.78 1.24 -1.35
CA ALA A 311 3.16 0.80 -0.02
C ALA A 311 2.03 1.00 0.99
N TYR A 312 2.03 0.17 2.02
CA TYR A 312 1.23 0.34 3.23
C TYR A 312 2.16 0.47 4.44
N GLN A 313 1.70 1.19 5.45
CA GLN A 313 2.27 1.16 6.79
C GLN A 313 1.39 0.24 7.66
N ILE A 314 1.98 -0.81 8.24
CA ILE A 314 1.30 -1.69 9.20
C ILE A 314 2.19 -1.78 10.44
N ALA A 315 1.60 -1.49 11.60
CA ALA A 315 2.35 -1.25 12.82
C ALA A 315 3.47 -0.21 12.59
N ASP A 316 4.71 -0.59 12.89
CA ASP A 316 5.87 0.29 12.76
C ASP A 316 6.60 0.14 11.41
N ASP A 317 6.19 -0.78 10.54
CA ASP A 317 6.88 -1.06 9.29
C ASP A 317 6.14 -0.49 8.07
N VAL A 318 6.91 -0.04 7.08
CA VAL A 318 6.40 0.35 5.75
C VAL A 318 6.97 -0.63 4.73
N PHE A 319 6.09 -1.23 3.92
CA PHE A 319 6.50 -2.16 2.88
C PHE A 319 5.69 -1.96 1.60
N SER A 320 6.35 -2.20 0.46
CA SER A 320 5.72 -2.21 -0.86
C SER A 320 4.93 -3.49 -1.14
N LEU A 321 4.14 -3.53 -2.22
CA LEU A 321 3.53 -4.78 -2.72
C LEU A 321 4.59 -5.85 -2.98
N SER A 322 5.74 -5.48 -3.55
CA SER A 322 6.84 -6.41 -3.81
C SER A 322 7.46 -6.95 -2.52
N GLU A 323 7.61 -6.11 -1.49
CA GLU A 323 8.07 -6.55 -0.17
C GLU A 323 7.03 -7.44 0.53
N LEU A 324 5.75 -7.11 0.42
CA LEU A 324 4.67 -7.95 0.94
C LEU A 324 4.67 -9.35 0.30
N GLU A 325 4.77 -9.43 -1.03
CA GLU A 325 4.83 -10.71 -1.72
C GLU A 325 6.11 -11.48 -1.38
N HIS A 326 7.29 -10.89 -1.60
CA HIS A 326 8.54 -11.63 -1.60
C HIS A 326 9.27 -11.70 -0.25
N CYS A 327 9.05 -10.73 0.63
CA CYS A 327 9.73 -10.66 1.94
C CYS A 327 8.83 -11.09 3.10
N ILE A 328 7.50 -10.99 2.95
CA ILE A 328 6.56 -11.31 4.04
C ILE A 328 5.80 -12.61 3.74
N LEU A 329 5.12 -12.72 2.58
CA LEU A 329 4.25 -13.85 2.26
C LEU A 329 4.98 -15.11 1.82
N ARG A 330 5.97 -14.96 0.93
CA ARG A 330 6.65 -16.11 0.32
C ARG A 330 7.58 -16.89 1.22
N ALA A 331 7.89 -16.45 2.45
CA ALA A 331 8.51 -17.30 3.48
C ALA A 331 9.65 -18.27 3.03
N GLY A 332 10.67 -17.75 2.33
CA GLY A 332 11.79 -18.57 1.83
C GLY A 332 11.51 -19.39 0.55
N MET A 333 10.30 -19.31 -0.02
CA MET A 333 9.96 -19.82 -1.36
C MET A 333 10.81 -19.14 -2.43
N ALA A 334 10.84 -19.75 -3.61
CA ALA A 334 11.67 -19.29 -4.71
C ALA A 334 11.30 -17.88 -5.15
N ARG A 335 12.31 -17.18 -5.66
CA ARG A 335 12.14 -15.92 -6.38
C ARG A 335 11.76 -16.22 -7.84
N PRO A 336 11.03 -15.31 -8.50
CA PRO A 336 10.64 -15.51 -9.90
C PRO A 336 11.87 -15.66 -10.80
N ASN A 337 11.88 -16.72 -11.58
CA ASN A 337 12.98 -17.12 -12.46
C ASN A 337 12.52 -17.14 -13.94
N PRO A 338 12.20 -15.98 -14.55
CA PRO A 338 11.71 -15.93 -15.92
C PRO A 338 12.79 -16.41 -16.92
N PRO A 339 12.44 -17.16 -17.97
CA PRO A 339 13.40 -17.88 -18.83
C PRO A 339 14.21 -17.01 -19.83
N THR A 340 14.42 -15.71 -19.57
CA THR A 340 15.17 -14.79 -20.47
C THR A 340 16.04 -13.82 -19.68
N SER A 341 16.76 -12.89 -20.34
CA SER A 341 17.57 -11.80 -19.73
C SER A 341 16.88 -10.98 -18.62
N ALA A 342 15.56 -11.11 -18.47
CA ALA A 342 14.80 -10.69 -17.30
C ALA A 342 15.23 -11.36 -15.97
N GLN A 343 15.97 -12.48 -16.01
CA GLN A 343 16.53 -13.21 -14.85
C GLN A 343 17.54 -12.40 -14.04
N LEU A 344 18.38 -11.61 -14.72
CA LEU A 344 19.37 -10.75 -14.06
C LEU A 344 18.71 -9.51 -13.45
N ILE A 345 17.68 -8.98 -14.12
CA ILE A 345 16.90 -7.82 -13.69
C ILE A 345 15.99 -8.18 -12.51
N SER A 346 15.33 -9.35 -12.52
CA SER A 346 14.47 -9.77 -11.41
C SER A 346 15.27 -10.03 -10.13
N LYS A 347 16.45 -10.67 -10.21
CA LYS A 347 17.29 -10.92 -9.02
C LYS A 347 17.86 -9.64 -8.39
N LEU A 348 18.19 -8.64 -9.20
CA LEU A 348 18.77 -7.37 -8.72
C LEU A 348 17.70 -6.38 -8.20
N MET A 349 16.45 -6.50 -8.68
CA MET A 349 15.36 -5.58 -8.32
C MET A 349 14.40 -6.09 -7.25
N LEU A 350 14.51 -7.36 -6.83
CA LEU A 350 13.66 -7.90 -5.78
C LEU A 350 14.12 -7.45 -4.39
N PRO A 351 13.20 -7.01 -3.52
CA PRO A 351 13.55 -6.57 -2.18
C PRO A 351 14.11 -7.74 -1.34
N THR A 352 15.00 -7.39 -0.42
CA THR A 352 15.63 -8.31 0.54
C THR A 352 15.41 -7.89 2.00
N SER A 353 14.45 -6.98 2.20
CA SER A 353 14.02 -6.47 3.50
C SER A 353 13.57 -7.61 4.42
N LYS A 354 13.80 -7.45 5.73
CA LYS A 354 13.39 -8.42 6.75
C LYS A 354 12.32 -7.80 7.64
N TYR A 355 11.27 -8.56 7.94
CA TYR A 355 10.16 -8.13 8.80
C TYR A 355 9.96 -9.14 9.92
N SER A 356 9.69 -8.67 11.13
CA SER A 356 9.47 -9.53 12.31
C SER A 356 8.22 -10.42 12.17
N PHE A 357 7.22 -9.92 11.46
CA PHE A 357 5.98 -10.62 11.13
C PHE A 357 6.04 -11.39 9.80
N ALA A 358 7.21 -11.55 9.18
CA ALA A 358 7.33 -12.39 7.99
C ALA A 358 6.91 -13.84 8.29
N LEU A 359 6.33 -14.51 7.30
CA LEU A 359 6.02 -15.92 7.40
C LEU A 359 7.31 -16.75 7.32
N ASN A 360 7.34 -17.88 8.04
CA ASN A 360 8.51 -18.74 8.21
C ASN A 360 8.41 -20.06 7.42
N GLN A 361 7.22 -20.40 6.91
CA GLN A 361 6.97 -21.58 6.12
C GLN A 361 6.27 -21.18 4.83
N GLY A 362 6.83 -21.62 3.70
CA GLY A 362 6.24 -21.42 2.38
C GLY A 362 5.07 -22.38 2.10
N ASP A 363 4.15 -21.92 1.25
CA ASP A 363 3.05 -22.71 0.71
C ASP A 363 2.94 -22.46 -0.80
N PHE A 364 3.14 -23.49 -1.63
CA PHE A 364 3.11 -23.35 -3.08
C PHE A 364 1.75 -22.86 -3.60
N ARG A 365 0.64 -23.08 -2.85
CA ARG A 365 -0.70 -22.61 -3.20
C ARG A 365 -0.75 -21.09 -3.31
N LEU A 366 0.17 -20.39 -2.65
CA LEU A 366 0.32 -18.94 -2.74
C LEU A 366 0.47 -18.45 -4.19
N ASN A 367 1.09 -19.24 -5.07
CA ASN A 367 1.25 -18.93 -6.49
C ASN A 367 -0.09 -18.79 -7.24
N PHE A 368 -1.18 -19.35 -6.71
CA PHE A 368 -2.52 -19.30 -7.29
C PHE A 368 -3.47 -18.41 -6.48
N VAL A 369 -3.19 -18.23 -5.19
CA VAL A 369 -3.95 -17.41 -4.24
C VAL A 369 -3.70 -15.91 -4.42
N LEU A 370 -2.44 -15.50 -4.67
CA LEU A 370 -2.15 -14.08 -4.90
C LEU A 370 -2.65 -13.64 -6.26
N ASN A 371 -3.45 -12.57 -6.26
CA ASN A 371 -4.11 -12.05 -7.44
C ASN A 371 -3.77 -10.58 -7.60
N CYS A 372 -2.95 -10.26 -8.61
CA CYS A 372 -2.54 -8.89 -8.90
C CYS A 372 -3.52 -8.12 -9.79
N GLY A 373 -4.70 -8.68 -10.07
CA GLY A 373 -5.73 -8.06 -10.93
C GLY A 373 -5.46 -8.15 -12.43
N SER A 374 -4.49 -8.95 -12.88
CA SER A 374 -4.26 -9.17 -14.31
C SER A 374 -5.34 -10.05 -14.97
N LEU A 375 -5.47 -10.00 -16.29
CA LEU A 375 -6.41 -10.87 -17.02
C LEU A 375 -6.01 -12.36 -17.00
N SER A 376 -4.76 -12.68 -16.63
CA SER A 376 -4.33 -14.06 -16.37
C SER A 376 -4.70 -14.58 -14.97
N ASN A 377 -5.28 -13.73 -14.12
CA ASN A 377 -5.79 -14.12 -12.79
C ASN A 377 -7.31 -14.20 -12.77
N LEU A 378 -7.87 -14.83 -11.73
CA LEU A 378 -9.32 -14.87 -11.51
C LEU A 378 -9.90 -13.44 -11.39
N PRO A 379 -11.17 -13.22 -11.78
CA PRO A 379 -11.81 -11.90 -11.66
C PRO A 379 -12.15 -11.50 -10.21
N THR A 380 -12.18 -12.48 -9.31
CA THR A 380 -12.61 -12.32 -7.92
C THR A 380 -11.61 -12.94 -6.95
N VAL A 381 -11.63 -12.49 -5.70
CA VAL A 381 -10.90 -13.10 -4.58
C VAL A 381 -11.80 -13.25 -3.36
N PRO A 382 -11.71 -14.37 -2.61
CA PRO A 382 -12.40 -14.48 -1.33
C PRO A 382 -11.70 -13.63 -0.27
N ILE A 383 -12.41 -13.38 0.84
CA ILE A 383 -11.78 -12.89 2.07
C ILE A 383 -11.28 -14.11 2.84
N TYR A 384 -9.97 -14.18 3.08
CA TYR A 384 -9.36 -15.30 3.78
C TYR A 384 -9.55 -15.17 5.28
N ARG A 385 -9.96 -16.24 5.94
CA ARG A 385 -10.14 -16.32 7.40
C ARG A 385 -9.28 -17.45 7.97
N ALA A 386 -8.81 -17.29 9.19
CA ALA A 386 -7.84 -18.23 9.77
C ALA A 386 -8.43 -19.63 9.95
N GLU A 387 -9.72 -19.71 10.28
CA GLU A 387 -10.46 -20.92 10.60
C GLU A 387 -10.66 -21.83 9.38
N THR A 388 -10.83 -21.22 8.20
CA THR A 388 -11.10 -21.91 6.92
C THR A 388 -9.98 -21.74 5.90
N LEU A 389 -8.83 -21.19 6.30
CA LEU A 389 -7.73 -20.78 5.42
C LEU A 389 -7.31 -21.86 4.43
N ASN A 390 -7.11 -23.09 4.92
CA ASN A 390 -6.66 -24.21 4.09
C ASN A 390 -7.70 -24.60 3.04
N GLU A 391 -8.97 -24.63 3.42
CA GLU A 391 -10.09 -24.93 2.53
C GLU A 391 -10.22 -23.84 1.48
N GLN A 392 -10.15 -22.57 1.88
CA GLN A 392 -10.18 -21.43 0.97
C GLN A 392 -9.02 -21.44 -0.02
N PHE A 393 -7.79 -21.75 0.43
CA PHE A 393 -6.64 -21.89 -0.46
C PHE A 393 -6.84 -23.02 -1.47
N ASP A 394 -7.34 -24.18 -1.03
CA ASP A 394 -7.61 -25.30 -1.91
C ASP A 394 -8.70 -24.97 -2.94
N GLU A 395 -9.79 -24.30 -2.53
CA GLU A 395 -10.85 -23.86 -3.44
C GLU A 395 -10.37 -22.80 -4.44
N THR A 396 -9.56 -21.82 -4.02
CA THR A 396 -8.95 -20.86 -4.94
C THR A 396 -8.03 -21.55 -5.94
N CYS A 397 -7.24 -22.53 -5.51
CA CYS A 397 -6.39 -23.32 -6.39
C CYS A 397 -7.21 -24.11 -7.41
N LYS A 398 -8.28 -24.80 -6.97
CA LYS A 398 -9.20 -25.55 -7.85
C LYS A 398 -9.77 -24.65 -8.93
N ARG A 399 -10.31 -23.50 -8.54
CA ARG A 399 -10.90 -22.54 -9.48
C ARG A 399 -9.87 -22.03 -10.47
N TYR A 400 -8.74 -21.50 -9.99
CA TYR A 400 -7.68 -20.98 -10.85
C TYR A 400 -7.18 -22.02 -11.86
N LEU A 401 -6.88 -23.23 -11.39
CA LEU A 401 -6.32 -24.29 -12.23
C LEU A 401 -7.36 -24.86 -13.20
N SER A 402 -8.64 -24.92 -12.83
CA SER A 402 -9.70 -25.35 -13.74
C SER A 402 -9.88 -24.43 -14.95
N GLU A 403 -9.57 -23.13 -14.82
CA GLU A 403 -9.67 -22.15 -15.90
C GLU A 403 -8.37 -22.03 -16.72
N THR A 404 -7.23 -22.41 -16.15
CA THR A 404 -5.91 -22.12 -16.71
C THR A 404 -5.10 -23.35 -17.12
N VAL A 405 -5.50 -24.55 -16.69
CA VAL A 405 -4.87 -25.81 -17.08
C VAL A 405 -5.72 -26.53 -18.11
N SER A 406 -5.06 -27.01 -19.17
CA SER A 406 -5.70 -27.91 -20.13
C SER A 406 -4.77 -29.05 -20.50
N ILE A 407 -5.38 -30.20 -20.78
CA ILE A 407 -4.67 -31.43 -21.16
C ILE A 407 -5.21 -31.86 -22.51
N SER A 408 -4.34 -31.92 -23.51
CA SER A 408 -4.70 -32.37 -24.86
C SER A 408 -3.99 -33.70 -25.17
N PRO A 409 -4.72 -34.83 -25.18
CA PRO A 409 -4.17 -36.12 -25.59
C PRO A 409 -3.63 -36.08 -27.03
N LYS A 410 -2.53 -36.78 -27.26
CA LYS A 410 -1.88 -37.03 -28.54
C LYS A 410 -1.42 -38.48 -28.62
N GLY A 411 -2.36 -39.38 -28.90
CA GLY A 411 -2.12 -40.84 -28.89
C GLY A 411 -1.70 -41.32 -27.50
N LYS A 412 -0.49 -41.89 -27.39
CA LYS A 412 0.10 -42.33 -26.11
C LYS A 412 0.75 -41.19 -25.30
N THR A 413 0.79 -39.98 -25.84
CA THR A 413 1.35 -38.80 -25.19
C THR A 413 0.27 -37.76 -24.92
N ALA A 414 0.57 -36.72 -24.14
CA ALA A 414 -0.33 -35.58 -23.96
C ALA A 414 0.45 -34.28 -23.91
N VAL A 415 -0.21 -33.19 -24.28
CA VAL A 415 0.29 -31.83 -24.06
C VAL A 415 -0.42 -31.26 -22.84
N LEU A 416 0.34 -30.92 -21.81
CA LEU A 416 -0.14 -30.23 -20.61
C LEU A 416 0.15 -28.74 -20.74
N LEU A 417 -0.90 -27.93 -20.77
CA LEU A 417 -0.79 -26.47 -20.81
C LEU A 417 -0.96 -25.94 -19.38
N LEU A 418 0.06 -25.25 -18.88
CA LEU A 418 0.09 -24.68 -17.52
C LEU A 418 0.02 -23.15 -17.55
N PRO A 419 -0.49 -22.51 -16.48
CA PRO A 419 -0.39 -21.06 -16.32
C PRO A 419 1.07 -20.60 -16.22
N LYS A 420 1.35 -19.37 -16.68
CA LYS A 420 2.71 -18.81 -16.70
C LYS A 420 3.37 -18.76 -15.31
N VAL A 421 2.57 -18.63 -14.26
CA VAL A 421 3.04 -18.57 -12.87
C VAL A 421 3.80 -19.85 -12.47
N CYS A 422 3.39 -21.02 -12.97
CA CYS A 422 4.11 -22.28 -12.76
C CYS A 422 5.51 -22.26 -13.38
N GLN A 423 5.72 -21.50 -14.45
CA GLN A 423 7.04 -21.33 -15.05
C GLN A 423 7.91 -20.38 -14.24
N TRP A 424 7.36 -19.23 -13.83
CA TRP A 424 8.09 -18.22 -13.07
C TRP A 424 8.54 -18.75 -11.71
N TYR A 425 7.70 -19.56 -11.07
CA TYR A 425 7.94 -20.11 -9.74
C TYR A 425 8.15 -21.62 -9.75
N LEU A 426 8.67 -22.18 -10.86
CA LEU A 426 8.90 -23.63 -10.99
C LEU A 426 9.72 -24.21 -9.84
N SER A 427 10.68 -23.44 -9.33
CA SER A 427 11.53 -23.83 -8.20
C SER A 427 10.79 -24.02 -6.88
N ASP A 428 9.56 -23.50 -6.72
CA ASP A 428 8.71 -23.83 -5.56
C ASP A 428 8.21 -25.27 -5.59
N PHE A 429 8.14 -25.85 -6.78
CA PHE A 429 7.65 -27.21 -7.01
C PHE A 429 8.81 -28.19 -7.16
N GLY A 430 9.96 -27.73 -7.66
CA GLY A 430 11.12 -28.55 -7.99
C GLY A 430 11.24 -28.72 -9.50
N THR A 431 10.62 -29.76 -10.05
CA THR A 431 10.58 -30.03 -11.51
C THR A 431 9.20 -29.76 -12.11
N THR A 432 9.10 -29.83 -13.44
CA THR A 432 7.81 -29.69 -14.14
C THR A 432 6.85 -30.82 -13.75
N LEU A 433 7.37 -32.05 -13.63
CA LEU A 433 6.61 -33.19 -13.14
C LEU A 433 6.16 -33.02 -11.69
N ASP A 434 6.99 -32.44 -10.82
CA ASP A 434 6.59 -32.16 -9.44
C ASP A 434 5.50 -31.10 -9.37
N CYS A 435 5.57 -30.08 -10.24
CA CYS A 435 4.48 -29.13 -10.42
C CYS A 435 3.19 -29.85 -10.83
N ALA A 436 3.25 -30.73 -11.83
CA ALA A 436 2.10 -31.52 -12.27
C ALA A 436 1.53 -32.40 -11.14
N ARG A 437 2.39 -33.05 -10.34
CA ARG A 437 2.00 -33.82 -9.14
C ARG A 437 1.31 -32.94 -8.10
N ALA A 438 1.84 -31.75 -7.84
CA ALA A 438 1.28 -30.85 -6.83
C ALA A 438 -0.13 -30.36 -7.20
N ILE A 439 -0.35 -30.06 -8.49
CA ILE A 439 -1.59 -29.46 -8.97
C ILE A 439 -2.69 -30.49 -9.29
N VAL A 440 -2.36 -31.77 -9.52
CA VAL A 440 -3.31 -32.78 -10.02
C VAL A 440 -4.53 -32.99 -9.12
N ARG A 441 -4.39 -32.72 -7.81
CA ARG A 441 -5.49 -32.80 -6.84
C ARG A 441 -6.49 -31.65 -6.93
N PHE A 442 -6.12 -30.56 -7.59
CA PHE A 442 -6.97 -29.38 -7.78
C PHE A 442 -7.64 -29.36 -9.15
N LEU A 443 -7.24 -30.26 -10.06
CA LEU A 443 -7.85 -30.35 -11.39
C LEU A 443 -9.23 -31.02 -11.31
N PRO A 444 -10.15 -30.70 -12.25
CA PRO A 444 -11.38 -31.44 -12.45
C PRO A 444 -11.13 -32.95 -12.54
N GLU A 445 -12.05 -33.76 -12.02
CA GLU A 445 -11.82 -35.20 -11.82
C GLU A 445 -11.35 -35.94 -13.08
N GLU A 446 -11.94 -35.62 -14.24
CA GLU A 446 -11.56 -36.19 -15.53
C GLU A 446 -10.12 -35.84 -15.93
N GLN A 447 -9.76 -34.56 -15.85
CA GLN A 447 -8.40 -34.07 -16.14
C GLN A 447 -7.38 -34.64 -15.15
N GLY A 448 -7.74 -34.71 -13.86
CA GLY A 448 -6.91 -35.28 -12.82
C GLY A 448 -6.66 -36.78 -13.02
N ARG A 449 -7.69 -37.54 -13.41
CA ARG A 449 -7.55 -38.98 -13.76
C ARG A 449 -6.64 -39.16 -14.97
N LEU A 450 -6.84 -38.37 -16.02
CA LEU A 450 -5.99 -38.40 -17.21
C LEU A 450 -4.53 -38.11 -16.89
N LEU A 451 -4.27 -37.03 -16.14
CA LEU A 451 -2.91 -36.64 -15.76
C LEU A 451 -2.24 -37.71 -14.88
N ARG A 452 -2.96 -38.26 -13.90
CA ARG A 452 -2.47 -39.38 -13.08
C ARG A 452 -2.10 -40.61 -13.93
N GLY A 453 -2.95 -40.97 -14.89
CA GLY A 453 -2.67 -42.08 -15.81
C GLY A 453 -1.43 -41.86 -16.67
N LEU A 454 -1.23 -40.63 -17.16
CA LEU A 454 -0.05 -40.26 -17.97
C LEU A 454 1.25 -40.25 -17.16
N MET A 455 1.16 -39.94 -15.86
CA MET A 455 2.30 -39.91 -14.94
C MET A 455 2.67 -41.27 -14.34
N GLY A 456 1.77 -42.27 -14.44
CA GLY A 456 1.99 -43.64 -13.94
C GLY A 456 2.78 -44.57 -14.88
N GLY A 457 3.23 -44.08 -16.05
CA GLY A 457 4.11 -44.84 -16.95
C GLY A 457 5.57 -44.85 -16.48
N SER A 458 6.32 -45.91 -16.79
CA SER A 458 7.74 -46.06 -16.39
C SER A 458 8.58 -44.82 -16.75
N PRO A 459 9.51 -44.37 -15.88
CA PRO A 459 10.30 -43.16 -16.12
C PRO A 459 11.28 -43.40 -17.27
N GLY A 460 10.95 -42.90 -18.46
CA GLY A 460 11.86 -42.84 -19.60
C GLY A 460 12.60 -41.51 -19.63
N ASP A 461 13.92 -41.58 -19.46
CA ASP A 461 14.99 -40.61 -19.71
C ASP A 461 14.69 -39.10 -19.60
N LEU A 462 15.23 -38.52 -18.53
CA LEU A 462 15.32 -37.09 -18.25
C LEU A 462 16.34 -36.43 -19.20
N VAL A 463 15.86 -35.77 -20.26
CA VAL A 463 16.73 -34.93 -21.10
C VAL A 463 16.60 -33.47 -20.68
N ARG A 464 17.64 -32.93 -20.04
CA ARG A 464 17.85 -31.49 -19.91
C ARG A 464 18.11 -30.91 -21.31
N MET A 465 17.13 -30.23 -21.89
CA MET A 465 17.39 -29.27 -22.98
C MET A 465 17.24 -27.85 -22.44
N MET A 466 18.39 -27.24 -22.18
CA MET A 466 18.51 -25.80 -22.18
C MET A 466 18.54 -25.32 -23.64
N ASP A 467 17.87 -24.18 -23.84
CA ASP A 467 17.83 -23.36 -25.04
C ASP A 467 16.93 -23.83 -26.19
N GLN A 468 16.00 -22.93 -26.55
CA GLN A 468 15.04 -22.95 -27.67
C GLN A 468 13.63 -23.51 -27.40
N GLY A 469 12.75 -22.63 -26.88
CA GLY A 469 11.32 -22.60 -27.23
C GLY A 469 10.38 -23.63 -26.59
N TRP A 470 9.77 -23.27 -25.46
CA TRP A 470 8.42 -23.68 -25.01
C TRP A 470 8.05 -25.17 -24.95
N MET A 471 8.99 -26.12 -24.93
CA MET A 471 8.67 -27.55 -24.84
C MET A 471 9.65 -28.30 -23.95
N LEU A 472 9.16 -28.88 -22.86
CA LEU A 472 9.85 -29.90 -22.06
C LEU A 472 9.09 -31.22 -22.24
N LYS A 473 9.80 -32.27 -22.64
CA LYS A 473 9.24 -33.62 -22.75
C LYS A 473 9.72 -34.42 -21.52
N GLU A 474 8.81 -34.67 -20.58
CA GLU A 474 9.06 -35.49 -19.39
C GLU A 474 8.14 -36.72 -19.46
N GLY A 475 8.70 -37.87 -19.87
CA GLY A 475 7.92 -39.08 -20.14
C GLY A 475 6.93 -38.92 -21.30
N ASN A 476 5.66 -39.28 -21.05
CA ASN A 476 4.56 -39.17 -22.03
C ASN A 476 3.90 -37.77 -22.06
N VAL A 477 4.41 -36.80 -21.30
CA VAL A 477 3.81 -35.46 -21.18
C VAL A 477 4.75 -34.39 -21.73
N THR A 478 4.24 -33.59 -22.67
CA THR A 478 4.89 -32.38 -23.16
C THR A 478 4.27 -31.17 -22.46
N VAL A 479 5.06 -30.39 -21.72
CA VAL A 479 4.53 -29.21 -21.02
C VAL A 479 4.72 -27.94 -21.83
N ARG A 480 3.66 -27.13 -21.88
CA ARG A 480 3.61 -25.78 -22.47
C ARG A 480 3.05 -24.79 -21.46
N TYR A 481 3.32 -23.50 -21.65
CA TYR A 481 2.84 -22.45 -20.76
C TYR A 481 1.96 -21.45 -21.52
N LEU A 482 0.86 -21.05 -20.89
CA LEU A 482 0.00 -19.96 -21.37
C LEU A 482 0.79 -18.64 -21.45
N PRO A 483 0.48 -17.75 -22.42
CA PRO A 483 0.94 -16.38 -22.36
C PRO A 483 0.37 -15.69 -21.12
N TYR A 484 1.13 -14.73 -20.57
CA TYR A 484 0.64 -13.91 -19.47
C TYR A 484 0.10 -12.58 -20.01
N ASP A 485 -1.12 -12.26 -19.63
CA ASP A 485 -1.79 -11.04 -20.02
C ASP A 485 -1.60 -9.98 -18.94
N PHE A 486 -0.83 -8.95 -19.27
CA PHE A 486 -0.52 -7.82 -18.39
C PHE A 486 -1.61 -6.73 -18.40
N HIS A 487 -2.68 -6.88 -19.16
CA HIS A 487 -3.86 -6.02 -18.98
C HIS A 487 -4.52 -6.32 -17.64
N CYS A 488 -5.09 -5.29 -17.04
CA CYS A 488 -5.75 -5.40 -15.74
C CYS A 488 -7.26 -5.38 -15.87
N ARG A 489 -7.91 -6.02 -14.90
CA ARG A 489 -9.32 -5.82 -14.57
C ARG A 489 -9.44 -5.35 -13.14
N GLN A 490 -10.54 -4.67 -12.83
CA GLN A 490 -10.89 -4.33 -11.47
C GLN A 490 -11.08 -5.61 -10.66
N LEU A 491 -10.33 -5.75 -9.57
CA LEU A 491 -10.43 -6.89 -8.68
C LEU A 491 -11.70 -6.75 -7.82
N ARG A 492 -12.47 -7.82 -7.70
CA ARG A 492 -13.72 -7.85 -6.92
C ARG A 492 -13.64 -8.89 -5.80
N LEU A 493 -14.41 -8.68 -4.74
CA LEU A 493 -14.62 -9.73 -3.75
C LEU A 493 -15.59 -10.78 -4.30
N GLU A 494 -15.40 -12.02 -3.85
CA GLU A 494 -16.36 -13.09 -4.06
C GLU A 494 -17.64 -12.81 -3.29
N ALA A 495 -18.78 -13.13 -3.91
CA ALA A 495 -20.11 -12.86 -3.40
C ALA A 495 -20.50 -13.84 -2.28
#